data_AF-A0A554KQR3-F1
#
_entry.id   AF-A0A554KQR3-F1
#
_cell.length_a   1.000
_cell.length_b   1.000
_cell.length_c   1.000
_cell.angle_alpha   90.00
_cell.angle_beta   90.00
_cell.angle_gamma   90.00
#
_symmetry.space_group_name_H-M   'P 1'
#
loop_
_entity.id
_entity.type
_entity.pdbx_description
1 polymer ?
#
loop_
_entity_poly.entity_id
_entity_poly.type
_entity_poly.pdbx_seq_one_letter_code
_entity_poly.pdbx_strand_id
1 'polypeptide(L)'
;MLERNDNASAKPKVNNIASVGIIYRESNPAEVFLEEKDVTHPVKLFRNRLCLIGGNWIGVAAKKDLGTPQTLKREIEEEISLIKKNATTLELKLLNITKDKKSYVTPRKKVAPSEKDLRLLRELKKVLTKSPKALGDFMHTLPKTLLTGNKRDKKTNFVVLCSSWSIALNEKDWQILVTLQAKFENLSNESRTLITSLDEIVKKGAKFVFGHDRAIQKFFLSHRLNKAKSIKLDQGVTSKFLGAPLASYQKYLEKYDVQKNPLTPR
;
A
#
# COMPACT_ATOMS: atom_id res chain seq x y z
N MET A 1 12.75 8.11 51.12
CA MET A 1 12.86 8.43 49.68
C MET A 1 12.55 7.16 48.91
N LEU A 2 11.41 7.10 48.23
CA LEU A 2 11.09 6.00 47.32
C LEU A 2 11.52 6.47 45.94
N GLU A 3 12.63 5.92 45.44
CA GLU A 3 13.02 6.09 44.04
C GLU A 3 11.95 5.42 43.17
N ARG A 4 11.14 6.24 42.51
CA ARG A 4 10.26 5.76 41.43
C ARG A 4 11.17 5.37 40.26
N ASN A 5 11.23 4.07 40.00
CA ASN A 5 11.78 3.52 38.78
C ASN A 5 10.84 3.87 37.61
N ASP A 6 10.93 5.11 37.12
CA ASP A 6 10.29 5.57 35.88
C ASP A 6 11.08 5.05 34.67
N ASN A 7 11.16 3.72 34.53
CA ASN A 7 11.62 3.06 33.31
C ASN A 7 10.45 2.32 32.65
N ALA A 8 9.35 3.03 32.43
CA ALA A 8 8.44 2.65 31.36
C ALA A 8 9.20 2.84 30.04
N SER A 9 9.72 1.74 29.46
CA SER A 9 10.44 1.80 28.19
C SER A 9 9.60 2.56 27.16
N ALA A 10 10.11 3.68 26.65
CA ALA A 10 9.36 4.50 25.71
C ALA A 10 8.92 3.67 24.49
N LYS A 11 7.63 3.76 24.13
CA LYS A 11 7.09 3.02 22.98
C LYS A 11 7.88 3.34 21.70
N PRO A 12 8.18 2.37 20.83
CA PRO A 12 8.82 2.66 19.55
C PRO A 12 7.97 3.61 18.73
N LYS A 13 8.60 4.66 18.19
CA LYS A 13 7.92 5.68 17.40
C LYS A 13 7.65 5.18 15.98
N VAL A 14 6.42 5.38 15.51
CA VAL A 14 5.99 5.07 14.14
C VAL A 14 5.31 6.29 13.56
N ASN A 15 5.64 6.69 12.33
CA ASN A 15 5.01 7.85 11.71
C ASN A 15 3.55 7.59 11.38
N ASN A 16 3.22 6.44 10.81
CA ASN A 16 1.86 6.05 10.45
C ASN A 16 1.73 4.52 10.31
N ILE A 17 0.49 4.03 10.31
CA ILE A 17 0.15 2.64 10.00
C ILE A 17 -0.56 2.61 8.65
N ALA A 18 -0.13 1.72 7.76
CA ALA A 18 -0.70 1.49 6.44
C ALA A 18 -1.19 0.04 6.31
N SER A 19 -2.07 -0.19 5.35
CA SER A 19 -2.59 -1.53 5.03
C SER A 19 -2.67 -1.72 3.52
N VAL A 20 -2.09 -2.82 3.03
CA VAL A 20 -1.92 -3.08 1.59
C VAL A 20 -2.30 -4.51 1.21
N GLY A 21 -2.80 -4.68 -0.01
CA GLY A 21 -3.21 -5.94 -0.60
C GLY A 21 -2.29 -6.39 -1.74
N ILE A 22 -1.94 -7.68 -1.71
CA ILE A 22 -1.34 -8.41 -2.83
C ILE A 22 -2.48 -9.20 -3.48
N ILE A 23 -2.99 -8.69 -4.59
CA ILE A 23 -4.08 -9.30 -5.35
C ILE A 23 -3.45 -10.20 -6.41
N TYR A 24 -3.79 -11.49 -6.40
CA TYR A 24 -3.13 -12.48 -7.26
C TYR A 24 -4.12 -13.49 -7.85
N ARG A 25 -3.71 -14.12 -8.95
CA ARG A 25 -4.45 -15.21 -9.58
C ARG A 25 -4.25 -16.49 -8.79
N GLU A 26 -5.32 -17.08 -8.24
CA GLU A 26 -5.22 -18.26 -7.37
C GLU A 26 -4.57 -19.46 -8.08
N SER A 27 -4.92 -19.69 -9.34
CA SER A 27 -4.37 -20.76 -10.18
C SER A 27 -2.90 -20.53 -10.58
N ASN A 28 -2.41 -19.28 -10.50
CA ASN A 28 -1.02 -18.93 -10.80
C ASN A 28 -0.55 -17.75 -9.92
N PRO A 29 -0.09 -17.99 -8.69
CA PRO A 29 0.32 -16.94 -7.76
C PRO A 29 1.50 -16.08 -8.22
N ALA A 30 2.14 -16.42 -9.35
CA ALA A 30 3.18 -15.59 -9.95
C ALA A 30 2.59 -14.35 -10.65
N GLU A 31 1.30 -14.35 -11.00
CA GLU A 31 0.60 -13.22 -11.62
C GLU A 31 -0.12 -12.38 -10.55
N VAL A 32 0.18 -11.08 -10.54
CA VAL A 32 -0.29 -10.13 -9.53
C VAL A 32 -0.83 -8.86 -10.18
N PHE A 33 -1.83 -8.28 -9.53
CA PHE A 33 -2.41 -6.99 -9.87
C PHE A 33 -1.92 -5.92 -8.89
N LEU A 34 -1.27 -4.89 -9.43
CA LEU A 34 -0.52 -3.89 -8.67
C LEU A 34 -0.76 -2.49 -9.24
N GLU A 35 -0.23 -1.50 -8.54
CA GLU A 35 -0.09 -0.13 -9.03
C GLU A 35 1.35 0.18 -9.47
N GLU A 36 1.50 1.17 -10.33
CA GLU A 36 2.75 1.84 -10.68
C GLU A 36 2.56 3.35 -10.46
N LYS A 37 3.42 3.95 -9.64
CA LYS A 37 3.46 5.41 -9.48
C LYS A 37 4.17 5.98 -10.71
N ASP A 38 3.48 6.78 -11.50
CA ASP A 38 4.02 7.30 -12.77
C ASP A 38 5.10 8.39 -12.58
N VAL A 39 5.62 8.91 -13.69
CA VAL A 39 6.63 10.00 -13.71
C VAL A 39 6.14 11.33 -13.13
N THR A 40 4.83 11.52 -13.02
CA THR A 40 4.21 12.74 -12.50
C THR A 40 4.05 12.69 -10.98
N HIS A 41 4.24 11.52 -10.35
CA HIS A 41 4.10 11.35 -8.91
C HIS A 41 4.89 12.42 -8.12
N PRO A 42 4.30 13.02 -7.07
CA PRO A 42 4.88 14.17 -6.35
C PRO A 42 6.19 13.83 -5.62
N VAL A 43 6.34 12.61 -5.12
CA VAL A 43 7.58 12.13 -4.50
C VAL A 43 8.46 11.53 -5.58
N LYS A 44 9.52 12.24 -5.97
CA LYS A 44 10.45 11.84 -7.06
C LYS A 44 11.01 10.43 -6.87
N LEU A 45 11.31 10.04 -5.63
CA LEU A 45 11.83 8.73 -5.30
C LEU A 45 10.90 7.60 -5.78
N PHE A 46 9.58 7.82 -5.73
CA PHE A 46 8.59 6.80 -6.02
C PHE A 46 8.17 6.71 -7.48
N ARG A 47 8.63 7.61 -8.34
CA ARG A 47 8.30 7.58 -9.77
C ARG A 47 8.83 6.30 -10.43
N ASN A 48 8.02 5.72 -11.31
CA ASN A 48 8.23 4.46 -12.01
C ASN A 48 8.52 3.28 -11.07
N ARG A 49 7.87 3.27 -9.91
CA ARG A 49 7.96 2.18 -8.94
C ARG A 49 6.60 1.52 -8.74
N LEU A 50 6.65 0.22 -8.50
CA LEU A 50 5.50 -0.59 -8.16
C LEU A 50 5.01 -0.27 -6.75
N CYS A 51 3.71 -0.32 -6.56
CA CYS A 51 3.03 -0.14 -5.30
C CYS A 51 1.97 -1.24 -5.15
N LEU A 52 1.76 -1.66 -3.91
CA LEU A 52 0.66 -2.55 -3.57
C LEU A 52 -0.58 -1.67 -3.40
N ILE A 53 -1.75 -2.19 -3.74
CA ILE A 53 -3.02 -1.46 -3.58
C ILE A 53 -3.34 -1.34 -2.10
N GLY A 54 -3.86 -0.20 -1.67
CA GLY A 54 -4.09 0.11 -0.27
C GLY A 54 -3.45 1.43 0.15
N GLY A 55 -3.61 1.78 1.41
CA GLY A 55 -3.36 3.14 1.86
C GLY A 55 -3.16 3.26 3.36
N ASN A 56 -3.25 4.49 3.83
CA ASN A 56 -2.80 4.90 5.15
C ASN A 56 -3.97 5.02 6.12
N TRP A 57 -3.76 4.68 7.39
CA TRP A 57 -4.70 5.01 8.46
C TRP A 57 -4.56 6.49 8.82
N ILE A 58 -5.16 7.36 8.01
CA ILE A 58 -5.03 8.81 8.15
C ILE A 58 -6.24 9.55 7.56
N GLY A 59 -6.50 10.76 8.05
CA GLY A 59 -7.59 11.59 7.53
C GLY A 59 -8.98 11.21 8.06
N VAL A 60 -10.00 11.96 7.63
CA VAL A 60 -11.35 11.84 8.20
C VAL A 60 -12.01 10.51 7.83
N ALA A 61 -11.79 10.02 6.61
CA ALA A 61 -12.37 8.77 6.13
C ALA A 61 -11.92 7.55 6.98
N ALA A 62 -10.66 7.56 7.44
CA ALA A 62 -10.07 6.48 8.23
C ALA A 62 -10.50 6.45 9.71
N LYS A 63 -11.26 7.45 10.21
CA LYS A 63 -11.71 7.49 11.62
C LYS A 63 -12.57 6.29 12.02
N LYS A 64 -13.28 5.70 11.05
CA LYS A 64 -14.16 4.54 11.27
C LYS A 64 -13.43 3.20 11.13
N ASP A 65 -12.17 3.20 10.71
CA ASP A 65 -11.39 1.99 10.56
C ASP A 65 -11.02 1.48 11.97
N LEU A 66 -11.49 0.28 12.35
CA LEU A 66 -11.21 -0.34 13.65
C LEU A 66 -9.85 -1.06 13.70
N GLY A 67 -9.31 -1.41 12.54
CA GLY A 67 -8.04 -2.09 12.35
C GLY A 67 -7.57 -2.04 10.89
N THR A 68 -6.41 -2.63 10.64
CA THR A 68 -5.79 -2.61 9.30
C THR A 68 -6.60 -3.37 8.22
N PRO A 69 -7.39 -4.43 8.50
CA PRO A 69 -8.30 -4.99 7.50
C PRO A 69 -9.34 -3.98 7.00
N GLN A 70 -9.90 -3.15 7.89
CA GLN A 70 -10.91 -2.15 7.53
C GLN A 70 -10.30 -1.05 6.67
N THR A 71 -9.07 -0.64 6.97
CA THR A 71 -8.33 0.29 6.11
C THR A 71 -8.14 -0.29 4.72
N LEU A 72 -7.66 -1.53 4.57
CA LEU A 72 -7.53 -2.13 3.24
C LEU A 72 -8.88 -2.19 2.49
N LYS A 73 -9.96 -2.54 3.20
CA LYS A 73 -11.31 -2.55 2.62
C LYS A 73 -11.73 -1.17 2.11
N ARG A 74 -11.55 -0.13 2.92
CA ARG A 74 -11.87 1.25 2.54
C ARG A 74 -11.07 1.68 1.31
N GLU A 75 -9.77 1.40 1.29
CA GLU A 75 -8.88 1.79 0.19
C GLU A 75 -9.24 1.07 -1.11
N ILE A 76 -9.57 -0.23 -1.07
CA ILE A 76 -10.08 -0.94 -2.26
C ILE A 76 -11.38 -0.30 -2.80
N GLU A 77 -12.25 0.17 -1.91
CA GLU A 77 -13.49 0.84 -2.30
C GLU A 77 -13.25 2.24 -2.87
N GLU A 78 -12.26 2.97 -2.38
CA GLU A 78 -11.94 4.34 -2.79
C GLU A 78 -11.06 4.40 -4.05
N GLU A 79 -9.98 3.61 -4.09
CA GLU A 79 -8.95 3.64 -5.12
C GLU A 79 -9.40 2.96 -6.40
N ILE A 80 -9.94 1.73 -6.31
CA ILE A 80 -10.29 0.96 -7.51
C ILE A 80 -11.57 1.55 -8.10
N SER A 81 -11.54 2.05 -9.32
CA SER A 81 -12.68 2.74 -9.93
C SER A 81 -12.60 2.72 -11.44
N LEU A 82 -13.74 2.88 -12.13
CA LEU A 82 -13.77 3.20 -13.56
C LEU A 82 -14.03 4.70 -13.81
N ILE A 83 -14.50 5.41 -12.78
CA ILE A 83 -14.90 6.81 -12.89
C ILE A 83 -13.68 7.68 -12.62
N LYS A 84 -13.32 8.51 -13.59
CA LYS A 84 -12.16 9.41 -13.49
C LYS A 84 -12.38 10.43 -12.36
N LYS A 85 -11.52 10.38 -11.35
CA LYS A 85 -11.38 11.42 -10.32
C LYS A 85 -9.94 11.92 -10.33
N ASN A 86 -9.74 13.18 -9.93
CA ASN A 86 -8.40 13.71 -9.72
C ASN A 86 -7.80 13.07 -8.48
N ALA A 87 -6.60 12.50 -8.59
CA ALA A 87 -5.84 12.02 -7.46
C ALA A 87 -5.45 13.21 -6.56
N THR A 88 -5.52 13.03 -5.25
CA THR A 88 -5.21 14.08 -4.26
C THR A 88 -3.92 13.75 -3.52
N THR A 89 -3.02 14.73 -3.34
CA THR A 89 -1.83 14.54 -2.49
C THR A 89 -2.10 14.83 -1.01
N LEU A 90 -3.36 14.79 -0.59
CA LEU A 90 -3.77 15.13 0.78
C LEU A 90 -3.10 14.19 1.79
N GLU A 91 -3.03 12.90 1.52
CA GLU A 91 -2.39 11.94 2.41
C GLU A 91 -0.90 12.25 2.61
N LEU A 92 -0.18 12.52 1.52
CA LEU A 92 1.24 12.87 1.57
C LEU A 92 1.49 14.16 2.37
N LYS A 93 0.56 15.12 2.30
CA LYS A 93 0.58 16.30 3.16
C LYS A 93 0.31 15.94 4.63
N LEU A 94 -0.66 15.07 4.88
CA LEU A 94 -1.00 14.62 6.24
C LEU A 94 0.15 13.82 6.89
N LEU A 95 0.95 13.13 6.08
CA LEU A 95 2.18 12.43 6.48
C LEU A 95 3.41 13.35 6.56
N ASN A 96 3.29 14.65 6.27
CA ASN A 96 4.39 15.61 6.19
C ASN A 96 5.49 15.21 5.18
N ILE A 97 5.11 14.55 4.10
CA ILE A 97 6.00 14.19 2.98
C ILE A 97 6.06 15.33 1.96
N THR A 98 4.92 16.00 1.70
CA THR A 98 4.83 17.17 0.82
C THR A 98 4.26 18.38 1.57
N LYS A 99 4.62 19.60 1.13
CA LYS A 99 4.10 20.85 1.71
C LYS A 99 2.80 21.32 1.05
N ASP A 100 2.67 21.12 -0.26
CA ASP A 100 1.55 21.64 -1.04
C ASP A 100 0.45 20.59 -1.26
N LYS A 101 -0.79 21.05 -1.33
CA LYS A 101 -1.90 20.26 -1.90
C LYS A 101 -1.78 20.36 -3.41
N LYS A 102 -1.56 19.23 -4.06
CA LYS A 102 -1.59 19.11 -5.52
C LYS A 102 -2.63 18.06 -5.87
N SER A 103 -3.26 18.23 -7.01
CA SER A 103 -4.01 17.17 -7.67
C SER A 103 -3.31 16.82 -8.95
N TYR A 104 -3.29 15.54 -9.29
CA TYR A 104 -2.76 15.06 -10.56
C TYR A 104 -3.77 14.12 -11.20
N VAL A 105 -3.64 13.97 -12.52
CA VAL A 105 -4.52 13.12 -13.31
C VAL A 105 -3.72 11.91 -13.73
N THR A 106 -4.17 10.73 -13.33
CA THR A 106 -3.58 9.48 -13.80
C THR A 106 -3.98 9.26 -15.27
N PRO A 107 -3.05 8.77 -16.12
CA PRO A 107 -3.38 8.39 -17.49
C PRO A 107 -4.48 7.32 -17.52
N ARG A 108 -5.47 7.51 -18.38
CA ARG A 108 -6.57 6.56 -18.67
C ARG A 108 -7.05 6.72 -20.09
N LYS A 109 -7.48 5.62 -20.70
CA LYS A 109 -8.27 5.65 -21.94
C LYS A 109 -9.56 6.44 -21.73
N LYS A 110 -9.95 7.26 -22.72
CA LYS A 110 -11.22 7.99 -22.72
C LYS A 110 -12.38 7.06 -23.12
N VAL A 111 -12.60 6.00 -22.34
CA VAL A 111 -13.70 5.05 -22.55
C VAL A 111 -14.70 5.23 -21.41
N ALA A 112 -15.96 5.54 -21.74
CA ALA A 112 -17.02 5.64 -20.74
C ALA A 112 -17.41 4.23 -20.26
N PRO A 113 -17.50 3.98 -18.94
CA PRO A 113 -17.92 2.69 -18.42
C PRO A 113 -19.42 2.48 -18.65
N SER A 114 -19.77 1.29 -19.17
CA SER A 114 -21.17 0.83 -19.24
C SER A 114 -21.67 0.37 -17.87
N GLU A 115 -22.99 0.22 -17.71
CA GLU A 115 -23.57 -0.36 -16.49
C GLU A 115 -23.04 -1.77 -16.18
N LYS A 116 -22.78 -2.57 -17.22
CA LYS A 116 -22.16 -3.89 -17.09
C LYS A 116 -20.76 -3.77 -16.49
N ASP A 117 -19.93 -2.84 -16.96
CA ASP A 117 -18.58 -2.64 -16.42
C ASP A 117 -18.61 -2.22 -14.96
N LEU A 118 -19.53 -1.31 -14.60
CA LEU A 118 -19.72 -0.87 -13.22
C LEU A 118 -20.22 -2.00 -12.31
N ARG A 119 -21.07 -2.88 -12.81
CA ARG A 119 -21.53 -4.07 -12.08
C ARG A 119 -20.37 -5.06 -11.86
N LEU A 120 -19.60 -5.36 -12.89
CA LEU A 120 -18.43 -6.23 -12.80
C LEU A 120 -17.39 -5.69 -11.82
N LEU A 121 -17.11 -4.38 -11.84
CA LEU A 121 -16.21 -3.78 -10.86
C LEU A 121 -16.76 -3.90 -9.43
N ARG A 122 -18.07 -3.68 -9.23
CA ARG A 122 -18.72 -3.85 -7.91
C ARG A 122 -18.62 -5.29 -7.41
N GLU A 123 -18.81 -6.27 -8.27
CA GLU A 123 -18.64 -7.70 -7.94
C GLU A 123 -17.18 -7.99 -7.55
N LEU A 124 -16.22 -7.52 -8.35
CA LEU A 124 -14.80 -7.69 -8.07
C LEU A 124 -14.41 -7.07 -6.72
N LYS A 125 -14.85 -5.85 -6.40
CA LYS A 125 -14.59 -5.21 -5.10
C LYS A 125 -15.14 -6.00 -3.92
N LYS A 126 -16.34 -6.58 -4.06
CA LYS A 126 -16.90 -7.45 -3.02
C LYS A 126 -16.00 -8.66 -2.78
N VAL A 127 -15.45 -9.27 -3.83
CA VAL A 127 -14.50 -10.39 -3.70
C VAL A 127 -13.22 -9.94 -3.01
N LEU A 128 -12.64 -8.82 -3.47
CA LEU A 128 -11.40 -8.27 -2.91
C LEU A 128 -11.49 -7.94 -1.42
N THR A 129 -12.67 -7.52 -0.96
CA THR A 129 -12.89 -7.08 0.43
C THR A 129 -13.44 -8.17 1.36
N LYS A 130 -13.89 -9.32 0.84
CA LYS A 130 -14.60 -10.33 1.64
C LYS A 130 -13.70 -11.02 2.66
N SER A 131 -12.49 -11.43 2.27
CA SER A 131 -11.60 -12.18 3.17
C SER A 131 -10.11 -12.09 2.78
N PRO A 132 -9.45 -10.93 2.91
CA PRO A 132 -8.00 -10.85 2.82
C PRO A 132 -7.35 -11.77 3.86
N LYS A 133 -6.33 -12.54 3.46
CA LYS A 133 -5.54 -13.38 4.39
C LYS A 133 -4.29 -12.61 4.83
N ALA A 134 -4.00 -12.59 6.12
CA ALA A 134 -2.83 -11.88 6.64
C ALA A 134 -1.53 -12.53 6.16
N LEU A 135 -0.65 -11.73 5.53
CA LEU A 135 0.73 -12.12 5.29
C LEU A 135 1.63 -11.72 6.47
N GLY A 136 1.33 -10.56 7.06
CA GLY A 136 1.94 -10.06 8.29
C GLY A 136 2.25 -8.58 8.27
N ASP A 137 2.78 -8.11 9.39
CA ASP A 137 3.22 -6.74 9.60
C ASP A 137 4.70 -6.57 9.26
N PHE A 138 4.99 -5.46 8.60
CA PHE A 138 6.32 -5.01 8.30
C PHE A 138 6.52 -3.60 8.83
N MET A 139 7.63 -3.37 9.52
CA MET A 139 8.07 -2.03 9.89
C MET A 139 9.15 -1.59 8.92
N HIS A 140 8.81 -0.65 8.04
CA HIS A 140 9.72 -0.08 7.07
C HIS A 140 10.25 1.26 7.56
N THR A 141 11.56 1.43 7.52
CA THR A 141 12.24 2.67 7.90
C THR A 141 12.97 3.22 6.69
N LEU A 142 12.63 4.46 6.33
CA LEU A 142 13.18 5.18 5.19
C LEU A 142 13.87 6.46 5.67
N PRO A 143 15.08 6.80 5.20
CA PRO A 143 15.65 8.11 5.44
C PRO A 143 14.73 9.21 4.90
N LYS A 144 14.33 10.16 5.75
CA LYS A 144 13.38 11.21 5.34
C LYS A 144 13.93 12.09 4.22
N THR A 145 15.25 12.23 4.14
CA THR A 145 15.96 12.89 3.04
C THR A 145 15.61 12.32 1.67
N LEU A 146 15.35 11.01 1.56
CA LEU A 146 14.94 10.38 0.31
C LEU A 146 13.49 10.73 -0.07
N LEU A 147 12.64 11.01 0.92
CA LEU A 147 11.23 11.34 0.73
C LEU A 147 11.01 12.82 0.41
N THR A 148 11.64 13.72 1.17
CA THR A 148 11.43 15.17 1.05
C THR A 148 12.39 15.83 0.07
N GLY A 149 13.51 15.17 -0.27
CA GLY A 149 14.62 15.76 -1.02
C GLY A 149 15.36 16.86 -0.24
N ASN A 150 14.97 17.12 1.02
CA ASN A 150 15.55 18.17 1.85
C ASN A 150 16.79 17.65 2.57
N LYS A 151 17.97 18.14 2.17
CA LYS A 151 19.26 17.80 2.82
C LYS A 151 19.35 18.22 4.29
N ARG A 152 18.42 19.03 4.82
CA ARG A 152 18.35 19.38 6.25
C ARG A 152 17.68 18.29 7.11
N ASP A 153 16.94 17.36 6.50
CA ASP A 153 16.23 16.28 7.21
C ASP A 153 17.13 15.07 7.55
N LYS A 154 18.46 15.20 7.38
CA LYS A 154 19.50 14.14 7.47
C LYS A 154 19.47 13.30 8.74
N LYS A 155 18.82 13.76 9.82
CA LYS A 155 18.79 13.09 11.13
C LYS A 155 17.44 12.43 11.47
N THR A 156 16.47 12.42 10.55
CA THR A 156 15.14 11.85 10.84
C THR A 156 14.77 10.75 9.84
N ASN A 157 14.26 9.65 10.37
CA ASN A 157 13.67 8.58 9.58
C ASN A 157 12.16 8.74 9.50
N PHE A 158 11.59 8.23 8.41
CA PHE A 158 10.17 7.97 8.28
C PHE A 158 9.95 6.46 8.48
N VAL A 159 9.20 6.11 9.51
CA VAL A 159 8.88 4.74 9.91
C VAL A 159 7.40 4.49 9.62
N VAL A 160 7.10 3.55 8.73
CA VAL A 160 5.72 3.11 8.47
C VAL A 160 5.58 1.65 8.91
N LEU A 161 4.50 1.37 9.65
CA LEU A 161 4.08 0.01 9.91
C LEU A 161 3.06 -0.37 8.85
N CYS A 162 3.35 -1.37 8.03
CA CYS A 162 2.52 -1.80 6.93
C CYS A 162 2.00 -3.22 7.18
N SER A 163 0.69 -3.36 7.38
CA SER A 163 0.03 -4.67 7.37
C SER A 163 -0.19 -5.11 5.93
N SER A 164 0.40 -6.24 5.56
CA SER A 164 0.25 -6.82 4.22
C SER A 164 -0.73 -7.98 4.23
N TRP A 165 -1.60 -8.00 3.23
CA TRP A 165 -2.65 -9.01 3.05
C TRP A 165 -2.55 -9.64 1.67
N SER A 166 -2.82 -10.93 1.56
CA SER A 166 -2.94 -11.64 0.28
C SER A 166 -4.41 -11.85 -0.06
N ILE A 167 -4.79 -11.57 -1.31
CA ILE A 167 -6.15 -11.69 -1.82
C ILE A 167 -6.09 -12.56 -3.08
N ALA A 168 -6.55 -13.81 -2.95
CA ALA A 168 -6.63 -14.75 -4.06
C ALA A 168 -7.90 -14.49 -4.87
N LEU A 169 -7.76 -14.34 -6.19
CA LEU A 169 -8.88 -14.34 -7.12
C LEU A 169 -8.95 -15.69 -7.82
N ASN A 170 -10.11 -16.33 -7.73
CA ASN A 170 -10.41 -17.49 -8.57
C ASN A 170 -10.37 -17.08 -10.06
N GLU A 171 -10.37 -18.07 -10.95
CA GLU A 171 -10.22 -17.81 -12.38
C GLU A 171 -11.31 -16.87 -12.94
N LYS A 172 -12.56 -17.03 -12.50
CA LYS A 172 -13.68 -16.19 -12.96
C LYS A 172 -13.45 -14.73 -12.59
N ASP A 173 -13.11 -14.45 -11.33
CA ASP A 173 -12.90 -13.08 -10.85
C ASP A 173 -11.61 -12.47 -11.42
N TRP A 174 -10.57 -13.29 -11.63
CA TRP A 174 -9.36 -12.87 -12.32
C TRP A 174 -9.64 -12.46 -13.78
N GLN A 175 -10.46 -13.21 -14.52
CA GLN A 175 -10.83 -12.85 -15.89
C GLN A 175 -11.66 -11.56 -15.96
N ILE A 176 -12.50 -11.29 -14.96
CA ILE A 176 -13.19 -10.00 -14.82
C ILE A 176 -12.15 -8.88 -14.70
N LEU A 177 -11.17 -9.04 -13.82
CA LEU A 177 -10.09 -8.06 -13.63
C LEU A 177 -9.28 -7.85 -14.91
N VAL A 178 -8.85 -8.92 -15.59
CA VAL A 178 -8.13 -8.86 -16.87
C VAL A 178 -8.94 -8.11 -17.93
N THR A 179 -10.24 -8.42 -18.06
CA THR A 179 -11.12 -7.78 -19.04
C THR A 179 -11.25 -6.28 -18.78
N LEU A 180 -11.50 -5.89 -17.51
CA LEU A 180 -11.58 -4.49 -17.13
C LEU A 180 -10.25 -3.77 -17.33
N GLN A 181 -9.14 -4.39 -16.93
CA GLN A 181 -7.79 -3.85 -17.10
C GLN A 181 -7.44 -3.65 -18.58
N ALA A 182 -7.78 -4.59 -19.46
CA ALA A 182 -7.54 -4.46 -20.90
C ALA A 182 -8.37 -3.34 -21.53
N LYS A 183 -9.63 -3.19 -21.10
CA LYS A 183 -10.56 -2.19 -21.64
C LYS A 183 -10.20 -0.76 -21.19
N PHE A 184 -9.89 -0.57 -19.92
CA PHE A 184 -9.71 0.75 -19.32
C PHE A 184 -8.24 1.15 -19.08
N GLU A 185 -7.30 0.19 -19.21
CA GLU A 185 -5.84 0.31 -18.96
C GLU A 185 -5.43 0.69 -17.54
N ASN A 186 -6.30 1.32 -16.79
CA ASN A 186 -6.07 1.72 -15.43
C ASN A 186 -7.39 1.64 -14.67
N LEU A 187 -7.36 0.96 -13.54
CA LEU A 187 -8.47 0.72 -12.64
C LEU A 187 -8.29 1.43 -11.31
N SER A 188 -7.27 2.29 -11.13
CA SER A 188 -7.09 3.14 -9.96
C SER A 188 -7.30 4.62 -10.29
N ASN A 189 -7.83 5.38 -9.33
CA ASN A 189 -7.90 6.84 -9.41
C ASN A 189 -6.61 7.52 -8.97
N GLU A 190 -5.73 6.81 -8.26
CA GLU A 190 -4.55 7.39 -7.62
C GLU A 190 -3.25 7.06 -8.34
N SER A 191 -3.20 5.90 -9.00
CA SER A 191 -2.02 5.45 -9.75
C SER A 191 -2.42 4.82 -11.07
N ARG A 192 -1.42 4.42 -11.86
CA ARG A 192 -1.64 3.48 -12.96
C ARG A 192 -1.75 2.07 -12.38
N THR A 193 -2.75 1.28 -12.74
CA THR A 193 -2.77 -0.15 -12.41
C THR A 193 -2.20 -1.00 -13.53
N LEU A 194 -1.70 -2.18 -13.18
CA LEU A 194 -1.26 -3.18 -14.14
C LEU A 194 -1.40 -4.59 -13.58
N ILE A 195 -1.49 -5.56 -14.50
CA ILE A 195 -1.25 -6.98 -14.21
C ILE A 195 0.18 -7.27 -14.67
N THR A 196 0.97 -7.91 -13.80
CA THR A 196 2.36 -8.30 -14.07
C THR A 196 2.68 -9.66 -13.46
N SER A 197 3.88 -10.16 -13.71
CA SER A 197 4.34 -11.43 -13.17
C SER A 197 5.65 -11.29 -12.39
N LEU A 198 5.93 -12.26 -11.51
CA LEU A 198 7.23 -12.39 -10.85
C LEU A 198 8.40 -12.34 -11.86
N ASP A 199 8.23 -13.00 -13.01
CA ASP A 199 9.23 -13.03 -14.07
C ASP A 199 9.52 -11.65 -14.65
N GLU A 200 8.47 -10.88 -14.92
CA GLU A 200 8.59 -9.52 -15.42
C GLU A 200 9.20 -8.58 -14.38
N ILE A 201 8.76 -8.67 -13.12
CA ILE A 201 9.30 -7.91 -11.98
C ILE A 201 10.83 -8.13 -11.88
N VAL A 202 11.27 -9.39 -11.91
CA VAL A 202 12.70 -9.74 -11.81
C VAL A 202 13.47 -9.29 -13.06
N LYS A 203 12.96 -9.59 -14.27
CA LYS A 203 13.61 -9.24 -15.54
C LYS A 203 13.83 -7.73 -15.67
N LYS A 204 12.83 -6.92 -15.34
CA LYS A 204 12.91 -5.45 -15.38
C LYS A 204 13.70 -4.86 -14.21
N GLY A 205 13.97 -5.65 -13.16
CA GLY A 205 14.52 -5.15 -11.91
C GLY A 205 13.61 -4.09 -11.28
N ALA A 206 12.29 -4.29 -11.36
CA ALA A 206 11.30 -3.32 -10.90
C ALA A 206 11.48 -3.05 -9.39
N LYS A 207 11.40 -1.77 -9.02
CA LYS A 207 11.51 -1.33 -7.63
C LYS A 207 10.13 -1.06 -7.06
N PHE A 208 10.00 -1.22 -5.74
CA PHE A 208 8.77 -0.94 -5.03
C PHE A 208 8.89 0.35 -4.20
N VAL A 209 7.74 0.94 -3.89
CA VAL A 209 7.62 2.05 -2.92
C VAL A 209 7.60 1.51 -1.49
N PHE A 210 7.97 2.37 -0.53
CA PHE A 210 7.81 2.15 0.92
C PHE A 210 8.33 0.82 1.50
N GLY A 211 9.16 0.07 0.78
CA GLY A 211 9.64 -1.24 1.22
C GLY A 211 8.73 -2.42 0.89
N HIS A 212 7.69 -2.22 0.06
CA HIS A 212 6.76 -3.28 -0.33
C HIS A 212 7.44 -4.46 -1.07
N ASP A 213 8.66 -4.28 -1.58
CA ASP A 213 9.49 -5.34 -2.14
C ASP A 213 9.72 -6.51 -1.16
N ARG A 214 9.69 -6.26 0.15
CA ARG A 214 9.83 -7.31 1.17
C ARG A 214 8.55 -8.12 1.35
N ALA A 215 7.41 -7.44 1.36
CA ALA A 215 6.11 -8.10 1.46
C ALA A 215 5.86 -8.97 0.23
N ILE A 216 6.08 -8.44 -0.98
CA ILE A 216 5.87 -9.19 -2.22
C ILE A 216 6.86 -10.36 -2.37
N GLN A 217 8.12 -10.20 -1.96
CA GLN A 217 9.08 -11.30 -1.94
C GLN A 217 8.64 -12.39 -0.96
N LYS A 218 8.27 -12.04 0.28
CA LYS A 218 7.78 -13.01 1.26
C LYS A 218 6.54 -13.75 0.74
N PHE A 219 5.62 -13.03 0.10
CA PHE A 219 4.44 -13.62 -0.53
C PHE A 219 4.82 -14.69 -1.56
N PHE A 220 5.59 -14.34 -2.59
CA PHE A 220 5.97 -15.30 -3.62
C PHE A 220 6.75 -16.50 -3.05
N LEU A 221 7.65 -16.28 -2.08
CA LEU A 221 8.37 -17.36 -1.41
C LEU A 221 7.44 -18.29 -0.61
N SER A 222 6.38 -17.75 0.01
CA SER A 222 5.36 -18.57 0.68
C SER A 222 4.57 -19.46 -0.29
N HIS A 223 4.48 -19.06 -1.55
CA HIS A 223 3.94 -19.86 -2.67
C HIS A 223 5.00 -20.73 -3.38
N ARG A 224 6.18 -20.93 -2.76
CA ARG A 224 7.30 -21.74 -3.30
C ARG A 224 7.89 -21.21 -4.63
N LEU A 225 7.67 -19.93 -4.96
CA LEU A 225 8.21 -19.30 -6.16
C LEU A 225 9.62 -18.75 -5.89
N ASN A 226 10.61 -19.64 -5.94
CA ASN A 226 11.99 -19.35 -5.53
C ASN A 226 12.68 -18.21 -6.29
N LYS A 227 12.24 -17.91 -7.52
CA LYS A 227 12.76 -16.77 -8.31
C LYS A 227 12.59 -15.43 -7.59
N ALA A 228 11.67 -15.33 -6.63
CA ALA A 228 11.47 -14.17 -5.78
C ALA A 228 12.71 -13.75 -4.98
N LYS A 229 13.67 -14.66 -4.74
CA LYS A 229 14.98 -14.31 -4.16
C LYS A 229 15.76 -13.30 -5.02
N SER A 230 15.43 -13.19 -6.31
CA SER A 230 16.06 -12.26 -7.26
C SER A 230 15.37 -10.89 -7.33
N ILE A 231 14.29 -10.67 -6.57
CA ILE A 231 13.66 -9.34 -6.47
C ILE A 231 14.66 -8.38 -5.84
N LYS A 232 14.92 -7.25 -6.52
CA LYS A 232 15.85 -6.22 -6.06
C LYS A 232 15.25 -5.46 -4.87
N LEU A 233 15.71 -5.78 -3.67
CA LEU A 233 15.31 -5.07 -2.46
C LEU A 233 15.96 -3.68 -2.40
N ASP A 234 15.19 -2.66 -2.02
CA ASP A 234 15.70 -1.28 -1.96
C ASP A 234 16.68 -1.10 -0.79
N GLN A 235 17.97 -0.99 -1.08
CA GLN A 235 19.05 -0.87 -0.09
C GLN A 235 18.93 0.38 0.80
N GLY A 236 18.18 1.41 0.36
CA GLY A 236 17.93 2.61 1.16
C GLY A 236 16.81 2.46 2.20
N VAL A 237 16.16 1.30 2.27
CA VAL A 237 15.04 1.03 3.18
C VAL A 237 15.41 -0.14 4.08
N THR A 238 15.27 0.03 5.40
CA THR A 238 15.35 -1.11 6.32
C THR A 238 13.94 -1.62 6.62
N SER A 239 13.80 -2.93 6.77
CA SER A 239 12.49 -3.56 6.94
C SER A 239 12.58 -4.69 7.94
N LYS A 240 11.68 -4.69 8.93
CA LYS A 240 11.56 -5.76 9.94
C LYS A 240 10.20 -6.42 9.84
N PHE A 241 10.16 -7.74 9.70
CA PHE A 241 8.94 -8.53 9.83
C PHE A 241 8.56 -8.66 11.30
N LEU A 242 7.30 -8.39 11.65
CA LEU A 242 6.82 -8.32 13.02
C LEU A 242 5.85 -9.45 13.40
N GLY A 243 5.50 -10.33 12.45
CA GLY A 243 4.52 -11.40 12.67
C GLY A 243 3.15 -11.05 12.11
N ALA A 244 2.09 -11.63 12.69
CA ALA A 244 0.72 -11.37 12.27
C ALA A 244 0.28 -9.93 12.61
N PRO A 245 -0.63 -9.32 11.84
CA PRO A 245 -1.19 -8.01 12.17
C PRO A 245 -1.91 -8.03 13.51
N LEU A 246 -1.80 -6.93 14.26
CA LEU A 246 -2.56 -6.79 15.51
C LEU A 246 -4.06 -6.63 15.23
N ALA A 247 -4.88 -7.12 16.17
CA ALA A 247 -6.32 -7.23 16.00
C ALA A 247 -7.06 -5.88 15.84
N SER A 248 -6.48 -4.77 16.29
CA SER A 248 -7.11 -3.44 16.21
C SER A 248 -6.08 -2.31 16.29
N TYR A 249 -6.47 -1.11 15.86
CA TYR A 249 -5.64 0.08 16.05
C TYR A 249 -5.34 0.40 17.51
N GLN A 250 -6.26 0.09 18.43
CA GLN A 250 -6.00 0.22 19.85
C GLN A 250 -4.79 -0.63 20.30
N LYS A 251 -4.67 -1.86 19.80
CA LYS A 251 -3.50 -2.72 20.08
C LYS A 251 -2.21 -2.16 19.50
N TYR A 252 -2.27 -1.49 18.35
CA TYR A 252 -1.10 -0.77 17.85
C TYR A 252 -0.74 0.42 18.73
N LEU A 253 -1.71 1.22 19.19
CA LEU A 253 -1.48 2.37 20.06
C LEU A 253 -0.98 1.96 21.47
N GLU A 254 -1.36 0.78 21.95
CA GLU A 254 -0.78 0.17 23.16
C GLU A 254 0.72 -0.11 22.99
N LYS A 255 1.15 -0.54 21.80
CA LYS A 255 2.53 -1.00 21.53
C LYS A 255 3.45 0.09 20.95
N TYR A 256 2.92 1.05 20.20
CA TYR A 256 3.67 2.02 19.42
C TYR A 256 3.20 3.45 19.69
N ASP A 257 4.13 4.39 19.60
CA ASP A 257 3.83 5.83 19.59
C ASP A 257 3.58 6.29 18.14
N VAL A 258 2.32 6.22 17.71
CA VAL A 258 1.88 6.50 16.33
C VAL A 258 1.62 7.99 16.11
N GLN A 259 2.56 8.66 15.45
CA GLN A 259 2.61 10.13 15.35
C GLN A 259 1.51 10.74 14.46
N LYS A 260 1.12 10.05 13.38
CA LYS A 260 0.09 10.48 12.42
C LYS A 260 -0.96 9.41 12.30
N ASN A 261 -2.16 9.75 12.77
CA ASN A 261 -3.33 8.87 12.79
C ASN A 261 -4.60 9.75 12.70
N PRO A 262 -5.79 9.20 12.46
CA PRO A 262 -7.01 9.99 12.28
C PRO A 262 -7.67 10.43 13.60
N LEU A 263 -7.17 9.98 14.75
CA LEU A 263 -7.73 10.23 16.07
C LEU A 263 -7.08 11.41 16.79
N THR A 264 -5.83 11.72 16.50
CA THR A 264 -5.13 12.88 17.10
C THR A 264 -5.52 14.16 16.35
N PRO A 265 -6.21 15.12 17.00
CA PRO A 265 -6.49 16.43 16.41
C PRO A 265 -5.18 17.15 16.09
N ARG A 266 -5.17 17.92 15.00
CA ARG A 266 -4.09 18.87 14.71
C ARG A 266 -4.44 20.23 15.30
#